data_AF-A0A512D1J0-F1
#
_entry.id   AF-A0A512D1J0-F1
#
_cell.length_a   1.000
_cell.length_b   1.000
_cell.length_c   1.000
_cell.angle_alpha   90.00
_cell.angle_beta   90.00
_cell.angle_gamma   90.00
#
_symmetry.space_group_name_H-M   'P 1'
#
loop_
_entity.id
_entity.type
_entity.pdbx_description
1 polymer ?
#
loop_
_entity_poly.entity_id
_entity_poly.type
_entity_poly.pdbx_seq_one_letter_code
_entity_poly.pdbx_strand_id
1 'polypeptide(L)'
;MGSKDTKKAASRAAEKAKAKAQTPQHTPVSGPVWKILSIGSTIVATKIATDAAQKGWKLATGRNVPVKGDFERERTRDVVLFTALSSMAVAAARVAAERGAASYYRRSTGHLPKALEDEKVSPTDKKASRKLAKGKAKAERATQKAIDKATGRR
;
A
#
# COMPACT_ATOMS: atom_id res chain seq x y z
N MET A 1 24.24 6.27 -21.30
CA MET A 1 23.13 5.29 -21.46
C MET A 1 22.42 5.07 -20.12
N GLY A 2 21.53 5.97 -19.66
CA GLY A 2 20.93 5.85 -18.30
C GLY A 2 19.47 6.31 -18.10
N SER A 3 18.82 6.89 -19.12
CA SER A 3 17.48 7.47 -18.95
C SER A 3 16.31 6.52 -19.22
N LYS A 4 16.55 5.30 -19.73
CA LYS A 4 15.48 4.36 -20.08
C LYS A 4 15.06 3.48 -18.91
N ASP A 5 15.99 3.12 -18.02
CA ASP A 5 15.74 2.19 -16.92
C ASP A 5 15.05 2.86 -15.72
N THR A 6 15.36 4.12 -15.44
CA THR A 6 14.69 4.92 -14.39
C THR A 6 13.24 5.23 -14.75
N LYS A 7 12.94 5.52 -16.02
CA LYS A 7 11.57 5.74 -16.51
C LYS A 7 10.71 4.47 -16.40
N LYS A 8 11.32 3.31 -16.67
CA LYS A 8 10.69 1.97 -16.56
C LYS A 8 10.51 1.54 -15.10
N ALA A 9 11.42 1.93 -14.21
CA ALA A 9 11.28 1.69 -12.77
C ALA A 9 10.20 2.58 -12.15
N ALA A 10 10.13 3.86 -12.53
CA ALA A 10 9.08 4.78 -12.09
C ALA A 10 7.70 4.38 -12.61
N SER A 11 7.59 3.92 -13.87
CA SER A 11 6.32 3.42 -14.42
C SER A 11 5.86 2.13 -13.73
N ARG A 12 6.79 1.21 -13.42
CA ARG A 12 6.48 -0.02 -12.66
C ARG A 12 6.15 0.26 -11.19
N ALA A 13 6.73 1.30 -10.58
CA ALA A 13 6.37 1.73 -9.23
C ALA A 13 4.98 2.38 -9.20
N ALA A 14 4.65 3.19 -10.22
CA ALA A 14 3.31 3.75 -10.39
C ALA A 14 2.25 2.67 -10.70
N GLU A 15 2.61 1.64 -11.47
CA GLU A 15 1.76 0.48 -11.77
C GLU A 15 1.55 -0.41 -10.53
N LYS A 16 2.61 -0.64 -9.73
CA LYS A 16 2.51 -1.33 -8.43
C LYS A 16 1.71 -0.53 -7.39
N ALA A 17 1.76 0.79 -7.41
CA ALA A 17 0.94 1.64 -6.54
C ALA A 17 -0.54 1.60 -6.97
N LYS A 18 -0.83 1.60 -8.27
CA LYS A 18 -2.19 1.38 -8.81
C LYS A 18 -2.71 -0.02 -8.49
N ALA A 19 -1.87 -1.06 -8.57
CA ALA A 19 -2.23 -2.43 -8.21
C ALA A 19 -2.47 -2.63 -6.70
N LYS A 20 -1.78 -1.86 -5.83
CA LYS A 20 -2.01 -1.86 -4.37
C LYS A 20 -3.22 -1.04 -3.93
N ALA A 21 -3.60 -0.01 -4.68
CA ALA A 21 -4.87 0.70 -4.47
C ALA A 21 -6.08 -0.10 -4.97
N GLN A 22 -5.86 -1.09 -5.83
CA GLN A 22 -6.88 -1.96 -6.41
C GLN A 22 -6.95 -3.35 -5.79
N THR A 23 -6.32 -3.61 -4.64
CA THR A 23 -6.53 -4.90 -3.97
C THR A 23 -7.99 -4.93 -3.51
N PRO A 24 -8.89 -5.66 -4.18
CA PRO A 24 -10.27 -5.74 -3.76
C PRO A 24 -10.21 -6.48 -2.44
N GLN A 25 -10.67 -5.85 -1.37
CA GLN A 25 -10.97 -6.59 -0.16
C GLN A 25 -11.95 -7.69 -0.55
N HIS A 26 -11.57 -8.93 -0.24
CA HIS A 26 -12.21 -10.14 -0.71
C HIS A 26 -13.59 -10.27 -0.04
N THR A 27 -14.61 -9.59 -0.55
CA THR A 27 -16.02 -9.83 -0.17
C THR A 27 -16.58 -10.93 -1.07
N PRO A 28 -16.87 -12.13 -0.53
CA PRO A 28 -17.49 -13.20 -1.30
C PRO A 28 -18.97 -12.89 -1.52
N VAL A 29 -19.28 -11.95 -2.42
CA VAL A 29 -20.65 -11.71 -2.91
C VAL A 29 -20.58 -11.44 -4.42
N SER A 30 -20.26 -12.50 -5.17
CA SER A 30 -19.96 -12.47 -6.61
C SER A 30 -21.22 -12.49 -7.48
N GLY A 31 -22.02 -11.40 -7.44
CA GLY A 31 -23.12 -11.16 -8.39
C GLY A 31 -22.78 -10.05 -9.41
N PRO A 32 -23.26 -10.13 -10.68
CA PRO A 32 -22.99 -9.10 -11.71
C PRO A 32 -23.51 -7.71 -11.31
N VAL A 33 -24.64 -7.63 -10.62
CA VAL A 33 -25.20 -6.38 -10.07
C VAL A 33 -24.24 -5.75 -9.04
N TRP A 34 -23.67 -6.58 -8.15
CA TRP A 34 -22.77 -6.10 -7.10
C TRP A 34 -21.45 -5.56 -7.69
N LYS A 35 -20.95 -6.18 -8.77
CA LYS A 35 -19.78 -5.70 -9.51
C LYS A 35 -20.02 -4.33 -10.14
N ILE A 36 -21.16 -4.14 -10.81
CA ILE A 36 -21.51 -2.86 -11.45
C ILE A 36 -21.65 -1.76 -10.39
N LEU A 37 -22.34 -2.05 -9.28
CA LEU A 37 -22.49 -1.10 -8.19
C LEU A 37 -21.14 -0.71 -7.58
N SER A 38 -20.23 -1.67 -7.39
CA SER A 38 -18.88 -1.41 -6.86
C SER A 38 -18.06 -0.52 -7.77
N ILE A 39 -18.05 -0.84 -9.06
CA ILE A 39 -17.29 -0.08 -10.07
C ILE A 39 -17.87 1.33 -10.16
N GLY A 40 -19.20 1.47 -10.25
CA GLY A 40 -19.87 2.76 -10.29
C GLY A 40 -19.59 3.61 -9.05
N SER A 41 -19.70 3.01 -7.86
CA SER A 41 -19.44 3.69 -6.59
C SER A 41 -17.99 4.15 -6.49
N THR A 42 -17.03 3.33 -6.95
CA THR A 42 -15.60 3.70 -6.94
C THR A 42 -15.33 4.92 -7.82
N ILE A 43 -15.96 4.99 -9.00
CA ILE A 43 -15.80 6.13 -9.92
C ILE A 43 -16.34 7.41 -9.28
N VAL A 44 -17.56 7.37 -8.74
CA VAL A 44 -18.19 8.52 -8.08
C VAL A 44 -17.37 8.96 -6.87
N ALA A 45 -16.96 8.02 -6.03
CA ALA A 45 -16.12 8.31 -4.86
C ALA A 45 -14.78 8.94 -5.27
N THR A 46 -14.13 8.41 -6.30
CA THR A 46 -12.86 8.94 -6.82
C THR A 46 -13.03 10.37 -7.31
N LYS A 47 -14.12 10.67 -8.02
CA LYS A 47 -14.41 12.02 -8.50
C LYS A 47 -14.57 12.99 -7.34
N ILE A 48 -15.42 12.66 -6.37
CA ILE A 48 -15.68 13.53 -5.20
C ILE A 48 -14.39 13.75 -4.40
N ALA A 49 -13.61 12.69 -4.17
CA ALA A 49 -12.33 12.77 -3.47
C ALA A 49 -11.33 13.68 -4.22
N THR A 50 -11.27 13.55 -5.55
CA THR A 50 -10.39 14.38 -6.38
C THR A 50 -10.79 15.85 -6.32
N ASP A 51 -12.08 16.14 -6.46
CA ASP A 51 -12.61 17.51 -6.41
C ASP A 51 -12.37 18.15 -5.03
N ALA A 52 -12.57 17.39 -3.94
CA ALA A 52 -12.31 17.84 -2.57
C ALA A 52 -10.81 18.13 -2.34
N ALA A 53 -9.93 17.24 -2.80
CA ALA A 53 -8.49 17.43 -2.71
C ALA A 53 -8.04 18.67 -3.51
N GLN A 54 -8.59 18.88 -4.70
CA GLN A 54 -8.29 20.05 -5.53
C GLN A 54 -8.71 21.37 -4.88
N LYS A 55 -9.94 21.42 -4.37
CA LYS A 55 -10.45 22.59 -3.65
C LYS A 55 -9.69 22.85 -2.36
N GLY A 56 -9.42 21.81 -1.56
CA GLY A 56 -8.69 21.92 -0.31
C GLY A 56 -7.27 22.46 -0.51
N TRP A 57 -6.56 21.98 -1.52
CA TRP A 57 -5.24 22.50 -1.86
C TRP A 57 -5.27 23.93 -2.36
N LYS A 58 -6.22 24.25 -3.26
CA LYS A 58 -6.40 25.61 -3.76
C LYS A 58 -6.74 26.59 -2.65
N LEU A 59 -7.52 26.18 -1.66
CA LEU A 59 -7.83 27.00 -0.50
C LEU A 59 -6.59 27.22 0.38
N ALA A 60 -5.78 26.18 0.62
CA ALA A 60 -4.62 26.26 1.49
C ALA A 60 -3.41 27.00 0.88
N THR A 61 -3.20 26.85 -0.43
CA THR A 61 -2.00 27.39 -1.12
C THR A 61 -2.32 28.49 -2.12
N GLY A 62 -3.61 28.75 -2.41
CA GLY A 62 -4.05 29.70 -3.44
C GLY A 62 -3.82 29.20 -4.88
N ARG A 63 -3.24 28.01 -5.07
CA ARG A 63 -2.79 27.48 -6.37
C ARG A 63 -3.47 26.16 -6.71
N ASN A 64 -3.59 25.84 -7.99
CA ASN A 64 -4.13 24.55 -8.41
C ASN A 64 -3.19 23.40 -8.02
N VAL A 65 -3.76 22.23 -7.68
CA VAL A 65 -2.97 21.04 -7.33
C VAL A 65 -1.95 20.73 -8.42
N PRO A 66 -0.69 20.48 -8.07
CA PRO A 66 0.34 20.21 -9.04
C PRO A 66 0.22 18.75 -9.54
N VAL A 67 -0.66 18.50 -10.52
CA VAL A 67 -0.92 17.14 -11.05
C VAL A 67 -0.33 16.88 -12.44
N LYS A 68 0.10 17.91 -13.19
CA LYS A 68 0.65 17.78 -14.55
C LYS A 68 1.78 18.77 -14.84
N GLY A 69 2.93 18.23 -15.21
CA GLY A 69 3.69 18.64 -16.41
C GLY A 69 4.49 19.93 -16.44
N ASP A 70 4.40 20.86 -15.49
CA ASP A 70 5.35 22.00 -15.48
C ASP A 70 6.57 21.64 -14.63
N PHE A 71 7.69 21.39 -15.31
CA PHE A 71 8.97 21.01 -14.71
C PHE A 71 9.74 22.22 -14.14
N GLU A 72 9.02 23.18 -13.57
CA GLU A 72 9.64 24.25 -12.77
C GLU A 72 10.14 23.67 -11.45
N ARG A 73 11.37 24.03 -11.04
CA ARG A 73 11.99 23.49 -9.81
C ARG A 73 11.15 23.75 -8.57
N GLU A 74 10.55 24.93 -8.49
CA GLU A 74 9.67 25.35 -7.39
C GLU A 74 8.41 24.46 -7.32
N ARG A 75 7.85 24.10 -8.48
CA ARG A 75 6.65 23.26 -8.57
C ARG A 75 6.95 21.80 -8.25
N THR A 76 8.17 21.32 -8.49
CA THR A 76 8.59 19.96 -8.12
C THR A 76 8.56 19.76 -6.60
N ARG A 77 8.99 20.76 -5.81
CA ARG A 77 8.92 20.71 -4.34
C ARG A 77 7.47 20.65 -3.86
N ASP A 78 6.57 21.43 -4.47
CA ASP A 78 5.14 21.42 -4.14
C ASP A 78 4.49 20.06 -4.45
N VAL A 79 4.87 19.39 -5.55
CA VAL A 79 4.41 18.03 -5.86
C VAL A 79 4.85 17.05 -4.78
N VAL A 80 6.12 17.09 -4.38
CA VAL A 80 6.66 16.18 -3.36
C VAL A 80 5.95 16.42 -2.02
N LEU A 81 5.78 17.68 -1.62
CA LEU A 81 5.11 18.04 -0.38
C LEU A 81 3.63 17.61 -0.39
N PHE A 82 2.90 17.92 -1.47
CA PHE A 82 1.51 17.50 -1.63
C PHE A 82 1.38 15.98 -1.59
N THR A 83 2.27 15.25 -2.27
CA THR A 83 2.24 13.79 -2.31
C THR A 83 2.55 13.19 -0.95
N ALA A 84 3.55 13.72 -0.24
CA ALA A 84 3.89 13.31 1.11
C ALA A 84 2.70 13.51 2.06
N LEU A 85 2.15 14.73 2.11
CA LEU A 85 1.00 15.06 2.96
C LEU A 85 -0.24 14.21 2.62
N SER A 86 -0.54 14.05 1.33
CA SER A 86 -1.67 13.22 0.89
C SER A 86 -1.48 11.75 1.26
N SER A 87 -0.26 11.21 1.12
CA SER A 87 0.04 9.84 1.50
C SER A 87 -0.11 9.60 3.00
N MET A 88 0.32 10.56 3.82
CA MET A 88 0.16 10.53 5.27
C MET A 88 -1.32 10.59 5.66
N ALA A 89 -2.09 11.47 5.02
CA ALA A 89 -3.53 11.59 5.24
C ALA A 89 -4.26 10.29 4.90
N VAL A 90 -3.95 9.64 3.78
CA VAL A 90 -4.56 8.36 3.38
C VAL A 90 -4.21 7.25 4.36
N ALA A 91 -2.95 7.17 4.80
CA ALA A 91 -2.53 6.17 5.79
C ALA A 91 -3.25 6.38 7.14
N ALA A 92 -3.35 7.63 7.61
CA ALA A 92 -4.07 7.96 8.83
C ALA A 92 -5.56 7.64 8.71
N ALA A 93 -6.19 7.98 7.59
CA ALA A 93 -7.60 7.68 7.32
C ALA A 93 -7.87 6.16 7.36
N ARG A 94 -6.97 5.35 6.79
CA ARG A 94 -7.07 3.89 6.82
C ARG A 94 -7.03 3.35 8.25
N VAL A 95 -6.05 3.79 9.05
CA VAL A 95 -5.93 3.38 10.46
C VAL A 95 -7.15 3.80 11.26
N ALA A 96 -7.66 5.02 11.03
CA ALA A 96 -8.86 5.51 11.68
C ALA A 96 -10.11 4.69 11.29
N ALA A 97 -10.24 4.31 10.02
CA ALA A 97 -11.32 3.47 9.53
C ALA A 97 -11.27 2.05 10.12
N GLU A 98 -10.09 1.42 10.16
CA GLU A 98 -9.89 0.10 10.76
C GLU A 98 -10.25 0.12 12.26
N ARG A 99 -9.78 1.15 12.99
CA ARG A 99 -10.13 1.35 14.42
C ARG A 99 -11.61 1.65 14.63
N GLY A 100 -12.21 2.44 13.74
CA GLY A 100 -13.62 2.79 13.77
C GLY A 100 -14.50 1.56 13.53
N ALA A 101 -14.18 0.75 12.53
CA ALA A 101 -14.87 -0.50 12.25
C ALA A 101 -14.77 -1.49 13.41
N ALA A 102 -13.58 -1.65 13.99
CA ALA A 102 -13.38 -2.50 15.16
C ALA A 102 -14.18 -2.01 16.39
N SER A 103 -14.22 -0.69 16.61
CA SER A 103 -14.97 -0.09 17.72
C SER A 103 -16.48 -0.19 17.53
N TYR A 104 -16.96 0.04 16.31
CA TYR A 104 -18.37 -0.08 15.93
C TYR A 104 -18.86 -1.52 16.09
N TYR A 105 -18.09 -2.50 15.59
CA TYR A 105 -18.42 -3.91 15.74
C TYR A 105 -18.42 -4.35 17.21
N ARG A 106 -17.39 -3.95 17.98
CA ARG A 106 -17.34 -4.23 19.43
C ARG A 106 -18.55 -3.66 20.18
N ARG A 107 -19.05 -2.49 19.77
CA ARG A 107 -20.22 -1.85 20.38
C ARG A 107 -21.55 -2.49 19.95
N SER A 108 -21.61 -3.12 18.78
CA SER A 108 -22.85 -3.68 18.23
C SER A 108 -23.05 -5.17 18.48
N THR A 109 -21.99 -5.97 18.69
CA THR A 109 -22.12 -7.45 18.79
C THR A 109 -21.62 -8.06 20.10
N GLY A 110 -20.96 -7.29 20.99
CA GLY A 110 -20.43 -7.80 22.27
C GLY A 110 -19.29 -8.84 22.14
N HIS A 111 -18.95 -9.26 20.92
CA HIS A 111 -17.90 -10.21 20.59
C HIS A 111 -17.06 -9.66 19.44
N LEU A 112 -15.75 -9.93 19.43
CA LEU A 112 -14.87 -9.46 18.35
C LEU A 112 -15.24 -10.14 17.01
N PRO A 113 -15.20 -9.41 15.88
CA PRO A 113 -15.50 -9.99 14.57
C PRO A 113 -14.53 -11.14 14.26
N LYS A 114 -15.07 -12.27 13.81
CA LYS A 114 -14.34 -13.51 13.45
C LYS A 114 -13.14 -13.29 12.51
N ALA A 115 -13.16 -12.21 11.72
CA ALA A 115 -12.05 -11.79 10.87
C ALA A 115 -10.76 -11.40 11.64
N LEU A 116 -10.87 -11.05 12.93
CA LEU A 116 -9.72 -10.81 13.83
C LEU A 116 -9.32 -12.07 14.62
N GLU A 117 -10.14 -13.12 14.63
CA GLU A 117 -9.77 -14.41 15.22
C GLU A 117 -8.85 -15.23 14.28
N ASP A 118 -9.08 -15.13 12.97
CA ASP A 118 -8.24 -15.79 11.93
C ASP A 118 -6.82 -15.21 11.82
N GLU A 119 -6.54 -14.04 12.41
CA GLU A 119 -5.20 -13.47 12.51
C GLU A 119 -4.40 -14.03 13.72
N LYS A 120 -4.85 -15.12 14.34
CA LYS A 120 -3.98 -15.94 15.21
C LYS A 120 -3.23 -16.95 14.35
N VAL A 121 -2.12 -16.51 13.76
CA VAL A 121 -1.05 -17.31 13.13
C VAL A 121 -1.54 -18.66 12.59
N SER A 122 -2.06 -18.63 11.36
CA SER A 122 -2.45 -19.83 10.64
C SER A 122 -1.30 -20.85 10.65
N PRO A 123 -1.57 -22.17 10.81
CA PRO A 123 -0.54 -23.21 10.79
C PRO A 123 0.38 -23.15 9.56
N THR A 124 -0.12 -22.57 8.47
CA THR A 124 0.60 -22.33 7.21
C THR A 124 1.70 -21.27 7.38
N ASP A 125 1.48 -20.21 8.16
CA ASP A 125 2.45 -19.13 8.40
C ASP A 125 3.59 -19.56 9.34
N LYS A 126 3.28 -20.43 10.33
CA LYS A 126 4.32 -21.10 11.14
C LYS A 126 5.22 -22.01 10.30
N LYS A 127 4.66 -22.68 9.29
CA LYS A 127 5.45 -23.53 8.37
C LYS A 127 6.28 -22.68 7.41
N ALA A 128 5.74 -21.58 6.90
CA ALA A 128 6.46 -20.65 6.03
C ALA A 128 7.64 -19.98 6.75
N SER A 129 7.43 -19.48 7.97
CA SER A 129 8.50 -18.90 8.80
C SER A 129 9.58 -19.93 9.17
N ARG A 130 9.22 -21.18 9.48
CA ARG A 130 10.19 -22.27 9.67
C ARG A 130 10.99 -22.59 8.41
N LYS A 131 10.37 -22.55 7.22
CA LYS A 131 11.08 -22.77 5.95
C LYS A 131 12.03 -21.62 5.63
N LEU A 132 11.61 -20.38 5.86
CA LEU A 132 12.44 -19.18 5.68
C LEU A 132 13.63 -19.18 6.66
N ALA A 133 13.40 -19.53 7.93
CA ALA A 133 14.47 -19.66 8.93
C ALA A 133 15.49 -20.74 8.54
N LYS A 134 15.03 -21.91 8.06
CA LYS A 134 15.91 -22.98 7.56
C LYS A 134 16.67 -22.57 6.29
N GLY A 135 16.03 -21.85 5.38
CA GLY A 135 16.66 -21.32 4.17
C GLY A 135 17.76 -20.31 4.51
N LYS A 136 17.49 -19.40 5.45
CA LYS A 136 18.45 -18.40 5.92
C LYS A 136 19.65 -19.04 6.62
N ALA A 137 19.42 -20.01 7.52
CA ALA A 137 20.50 -20.74 8.18
C ALA A 137 21.37 -21.55 7.19
N LYS A 138 20.77 -22.10 6.13
CA LYS A 138 21.51 -22.80 5.07
C LYS A 138 22.31 -21.82 4.22
N ALA A 139 21.75 -20.65 3.91
CA ALA A 139 22.45 -19.59 3.21
C ALA A 139 23.65 -19.09 4.03
N GLU A 140 23.46 -18.75 5.31
CA GLU A 140 24.52 -18.31 6.23
C GLU A 140 25.63 -19.36 6.36
N ARG A 141 25.30 -20.66 6.48
CA ARG A 141 26.30 -21.74 6.47
C ARG A 141 27.07 -21.84 5.14
N ALA A 142 26.41 -21.61 4.01
CA ALA A 142 27.08 -21.61 2.71
C ALA A 142 27.98 -20.38 2.56
N THR A 143 27.56 -19.22 3.04
CA THR A 143 28.38 -18.00 3.08
C THR A 143 29.59 -18.22 3.99
N GLN A 144 29.40 -18.82 5.16
CA GLN A 144 30.47 -19.07 6.12
C GLN A 144 31.48 -20.12 5.62
N LYS A 145 31.02 -21.18 4.96
CA LYS A 145 31.90 -22.14 4.27
C LYS A 145 32.68 -21.52 3.11
N ALA A 146 32.07 -20.59 2.38
CA ALA A 146 32.74 -19.86 1.31
C ALA A 146 33.81 -18.91 1.88
N ILE A 147 33.52 -18.27 3.01
CA ILE A 147 34.47 -17.43 3.74
C ILE A 147 35.62 -18.27 4.30
N ASP A 148 35.37 -19.40 4.98
CA ASP A 148 36.44 -20.28 5.49
C ASP A 148 37.33 -20.82 4.36
N LYS A 149 36.72 -21.21 3.23
CA LYS A 149 37.47 -21.65 2.03
C LYS A 149 38.31 -20.51 1.43
N ALA A 150 37.83 -19.28 1.45
CA ALA A 150 38.57 -18.11 0.98
C ALA A 150 39.67 -17.67 1.95
N THR A 151 39.52 -17.98 3.24
CA THR A 151 40.47 -17.58 4.30
C THR A 151 41.52 -18.65 4.60
N GLY A 152 41.51 -19.78 3.88
CA GLY A 152 42.56 -20.80 3.94
C GLY A 152 42.67 -21.57 5.26
N ARG A 153 41.69 -21.45 6.15
CA ARG A 153 41.66 -22.16 7.44
C ARG A 153 40.95 -23.51 7.23
N ARG A 154 41.71 -24.55 6.85
CA ARG A 154 41.30 -25.95 7.01
C ARG A 154 42.00 -26.53 8.22
#